data_AF-A0A6V8KF74-F1
#
_entry.id   AF-A0A6V8KF74-F1
#
_cell.length_a   1.000
_cell.length_b   1.000
_cell.length_c   1.000
_cell.angle_alpha   90.00
_cell.angle_beta   90.00
_cell.angle_gamma   90.00
#
_symmetry.space_group_name_H-M   'P 1'
#
loop_
_entity.id
_entity.type
_entity.pdbx_description
1 polymer ?
#
loop_
_entity_poly.entity_id
_entity_poly.type
_entity_poly.pdbx_seq_one_letter_code
_entity_poly.pdbx_strand_id
1 'polypeptide(L)'
;MGLHCGYIVATASATALLEELARHTGEFTLESVVDRTADADIDPAGFDMLLGEIDGRACLLDTSMTLSDSPDMIVTMSTTLGTVVGCGAETTSGSYWLTAARAGQPLRHVFVSHAAMTRGMAIGEPLPCEKAHPIEDISGSGVFAAMAAFGLDPSVWLNSGPARVVKYDHSRPAVKGPIAAIVRGHYERYKRPGGEWLHHITAVVRDESR
;
A
#
# COMPACT_ATOMS: atom_id res chain seq x y z
N MET A 1 -7.94 16.19 -0.87
CA MET A 1 -8.08 14.88 -1.54
C MET A 1 -7.21 13.92 -0.78
N GLY A 2 -7.74 12.76 -0.37
CA GLY A 2 -6.92 11.74 0.27
C GLY A 2 -6.58 10.62 -0.71
N LEU A 3 -5.67 9.76 -0.30
CA LEU A 3 -5.13 8.67 -1.11
C LEU A 3 -6.17 7.55 -1.29
N HIS A 4 -6.31 7.04 -2.53
CA HIS A 4 -7.16 5.89 -2.87
C HIS A 4 -6.45 5.01 -3.90
N CYS A 5 -5.28 4.51 -3.51
CA CYS A 5 -4.46 3.59 -4.29
C CYS A 5 -3.38 2.99 -3.40
N GLY A 6 -2.72 1.97 -3.93
CA GLY A 6 -1.52 1.38 -3.39
C GLY A 6 -0.26 1.77 -4.15
N TYR A 7 0.88 1.51 -3.53
CA TYR A 7 2.20 1.59 -4.13
C TYR A 7 3.02 0.36 -3.76
N ILE A 8 3.80 -0.14 -4.72
CA ILE A 8 4.87 -1.11 -4.48
C ILE A 8 6.16 -0.52 -5.01
N VAL A 9 7.17 -0.40 -4.15
CA VAL A 9 8.50 0.11 -4.52
C VAL A 9 9.56 -0.89 -4.12
N ALA A 10 10.54 -1.14 -4.99
CA ALA A 10 11.59 -2.12 -4.76
C ALA A 10 12.99 -1.63 -5.17
N THR A 11 14.03 -2.11 -4.51
CA THR A 11 15.44 -1.89 -4.91
C THR A 11 15.86 -2.82 -6.07
N ALA A 12 15.05 -2.87 -7.11
CA ALA A 12 15.24 -3.70 -8.30
C ALA A 12 14.72 -2.96 -9.54
N SER A 13 14.97 -3.50 -10.73
CA SER A 13 14.43 -2.94 -11.97
C SER A 13 12.92 -3.16 -12.09
N ALA A 14 12.25 -2.32 -12.88
CA ALA A 14 10.82 -2.44 -13.15
C ALA A 14 10.45 -3.82 -13.75
N THR A 15 11.29 -4.35 -14.63
CA THR A 15 11.12 -5.69 -15.19
C THR A 15 11.19 -6.77 -14.13
N ALA A 16 12.19 -6.71 -13.24
CA ALA A 16 12.33 -7.69 -12.16
C ALA A 16 11.15 -7.63 -11.17
N LEU A 17 10.67 -6.42 -10.85
CA LEU A 17 9.46 -6.26 -10.03
C LEU A 17 8.25 -6.94 -10.67
N LEU A 18 8.02 -6.71 -11.97
CA LEU A 18 6.87 -7.25 -12.68
C LEU A 18 6.92 -8.77 -12.81
N GLU A 19 8.09 -9.32 -13.18
CA GLU A 19 8.30 -10.76 -13.24
C GLU A 19 8.06 -11.43 -11.89
N GLU A 20 8.51 -10.80 -10.80
CA GLU A 20 8.31 -11.36 -9.47
C GLU A 20 6.85 -11.26 -9.01
N LEU A 21 6.14 -10.16 -9.31
CA LEU A 21 4.70 -10.05 -9.07
C LEU A 21 3.91 -11.13 -9.82
N ALA A 22 4.28 -11.42 -11.08
CA ALA A 22 3.65 -12.46 -11.89
C ALA A 22 3.82 -13.85 -11.27
N ARG A 23 4.96 -14.15 -10.65
CA ARG A 23 5.20 -15.44 -9.97
C ARG A 23 4.26 -15.68 -8.79
N HIS A 24 3.85 -14.63 -8.09
CA HIS A 24 3.05 -14.74 -6.86
C HIS A 24 1.56 -14.49 -7.06
N THR A 25 1.16 -13.90 -8.19
CA THR A 25 -0.22 -13.47 -8.44
C THR A 25 -0.67 -13.84 -9.85
N GLY A 26 -1.45 -13.00 -10.54
CA GLY A 26 -1.84 -13.17 -11.93
C GLY A 26 -0.79 -12.66 -12.91
N GLU A 27 -1.21 -12.42 -14.14
CA GLU A 27 -0.36 -12.01 -15.25
C GLU A 27 -0.45 -10.51 -15.52
N PHE A 28 0.61 -9.97 -16.12
CA PHE A 28 0.76 -8.56 -16.40
C PHE A 28 1.01 -8.33 -17.88
N THR A 29 0.20 -7.46 -18.50
CA THR A 29 0.39 -7.05 -19.90
C THR A 29 0.87 -5.61 -19.94
N LEU A 30 2.03 -5.41 -20.56
CA LEU A 30 2.63 -4.10 -20.77
C LEU A 30 1.95 -3.40 -21.95
N GLU A 31 1.47 -2.17 -21.73
CA GLU A 31 0.80 -1.37 -22.76
C GLU A 31 1.62 -0.12 -23.12
N SER A 32 0.96 1.03 -23.25
CA SER A 32 1.54 2.30 -23.67
C SER A 32 2.55 2.85 -22.66
N VAL A 33 3.46 3.67 -23.16
CA VAL A 33 4.37 4.48 -22.34
C VAL A 33 3.88 5.92 -22.38
N VAL A 34 3.92 6.57 -21.22
CA VAL A 34 3.64 7.99 -21.05
C VAL A 34 4.86 8.69 -20.48
N ASP A 35 5.09 9.93 -20.90
CA ASP A 35 6.21 10.73 -20.44
C ASP A 35 6.03 11.15 -18.98
N ARG A 36 4.80 11.46 -18.57
CA ARG A 36 4.44 11.77 -17.17
C ARG A 36 3.35 10.83 -16.69
N THR A 37 3.47 10.39 -15.45
CA THR A 37 2.45 9.59 -14.73
C THR A 37 1.07 10.23 -14.77
N ALA A 38 0.99 11.56 -14.63
CA ALA A 38 -0.26 12.31 -14.65
C ALA A 38 -0.96 12.35 -16.02
N ASP A 39 -0.24 12.01 -17.10
CA ASP A 39 -0.79 11.95 -18.46
C ASP A 39 -1.33 10.57 -18.82
N ALA A 40 -1.18 9.58 -17.94
CA ALA A 40 -1.75 8.25 -18.16
C ALA A 40 -3.27 8.26 -17.98
N ASP A 41 -3.97 7.75 -18.99
CA ASP A 41 -5.37 7.37 -18.89
C ASP A 41 -5.43 5.94 -18.34
N ILE A 42 -5.68 5.81 -17.04
CA ILE A 42 -5.81 4.53 -16.35
C ILE A 42 -7.26 4.33 -15.92
N ASP A 43 -7.81 3.14 -16.19
CA ASP A 43 -9.09 2.71 -15.63
C ASP A 43 -8.87 1.89 -14.35
N PRO A 44 -9.14 2.45 -13.14
CA PRO A 44 -9.00 1.69 -11.90
C PRO A 44 -9.93 0.48 -11.83
N ALA A 45 -11.10 0.53 -12.50
CA ALA A 45 -12.03 -0.60 -12.54
C ALA A 45 -11.53 -1.74 -13.44
N GLY A 46 -10.69 -1.41 -14.42
CA GLY A 46 -9.96 -2.34 -15.28
C GLY A 46 -8.66 -2.88 -14.67
N PHE A 47 -8.31 -2.46 -13.45
CA PHE A 47 -7.03 -2.76 -12.80
C PHE A 47 -5.82 -2.27 -13.60
N ASP A 48 -5.97 -1.15 -14.32
CA ASP A 48 -4.85 -0.49 -14.98
C ASP A 48 -3.91 0.11 -13.93
N MET A 49 -2.62 -0.13 -14.09
CA MET A 49 -1.57 0.31 -13.18
C MET A 49 -0.50 1.10 -13.91
N LEU A 50 0.36 1.79 -13.15
CA LEU A 50 1.53 2.47 -13.68
C LEU A 50 2.80 1.83 -13.14
N LEU A 51 3.68 1.42 -14.04
CA LEU A 51 4.99 0.90 -13.72
C LEU A 51 6.07 1.87 -14.20
N GLY A 52 7.06 2.13 -13.37
CA GLY A 52 8.23 2.90 -13.77
C GLY A 52 9.46 2.55 -12.96
N GLU A 53 10.53 3.27 -13.25
CA GLU A 53 11.83 3.07 -12.60
C GLU A 53 12.52 4.43 -12.41
N ILE A 54 13.10 4.62 -11.24
CA ILE A 54 13.89 5.82 -10.92
C ILE A 54 15.12 5.42 -10.10
N ASP A 55 16.30 5.86 -10.51
CA ASP A 55 17.58 5.55 -9.85
C ASP A 55 17.78 4.06 -9.54
N GLY A 56 17.37 3.19 -10.47
CA GLY A 56 17.45 1.73 -10.32
C GLY A 56 16.44 1.13 -9.34
N ARG A 57 15.37 1.87 -9.01
CA ARG A 57 14.27 1.45 -8.13
C ARG A 57 12.98 1.38 -8.90
N ALA A 58 12.36 0.21 -8.93
CA ALA A 58 11.05 -0.01 -9.51
C ALA A 58 9.98 0.64 -8.65
N CYS A 59 9.02 1.29 -9.30
CA CYS A 59 7.83 1.87 -8.68
C CYS A 59 6.59 1.36 -9.43
N LEU A 60 5.60 0.87 -8.69
CA LEU A 60 4.29 0.49 -9.21
C LEU A 60 3.22 1.26 -8.45
N LEU A 61 2.33 1.93 -9.18
CA LEU A 61 1.05 2.42 -8.65
C LEU A 61 0.00 1.32 -8.84
N ASP A 62 -0.51 0.82 -7.73
CA ASP A 62 -1.48 -0.27 -7.65
C ASP A 62 -2.89 0.30 -7.44
N THR A 63 -3.67 0.43 -8.51
CA THR A 63 -5.07 0.88 -8.45
C THR A 63 -6.00 -0.16 -7.86
N SER A 64 -5.65 -1.45 -7.92
CA SER A 64 -6.44 -2.52 -7.32
C SER A 64 -6.39 -2.48 -5.78
N MET A 65 -5.32 -1.89 -5.22
CA MET A 65 -4.95 -1.92 -3.80
C MET A 65 -4.65 -3.32 -3.24
N THR A 66 -4.95 -4.39 -3.99
CA THR A 66 -4.80 -5.77 -3.55
C THR A 66 -3.34 -6.24 -3.52
N LEU A 67 -2.52 -5.77 -4.46
CA LEU A 67 -1.13 -6.18 -4.58
C LEU A 67 -0.30 -5.56 -3.46
N SER A 68 -0.50 -4.26 -3.22
CA SER A 68 0.19 -3.50 -2.17
C SER A 68 -0.23 -3.91 -0.76
N ASP A 69 -1.45 -4.43 -0.58
CA ASP A 69 -1.97 -5.00 0.69
C ASP A 69 -1.77 -6.53 0.80
N SER A 70 -0.75 -7.08 0.14
CA SER A 70 -0.40 -8.51 0.20
C SER A 70 0.91 -8.73 0.99
N PRO A 71 0.91 -8.68 2.34
CA PRO A 71 2.13 -8.60 3.13
C PRO A 71 3.07 -9.80 2.97
N ASP A 72 2.53 -11.02 2.94
CA ASP A 72 3.35 -12.24 2.80
C ASP A 72 3.99 -12.35 1.41
N MET A 73 3.30 -11.86 0.38
CA MET A 73 3.87 -11.73 -0.97
C MET A 73 5.02 -10.72 -0.95
N ILE A 74 4.83 -9.52 -0.40
CA ILE A 74 5.88 -8.49 -0.30
C ILE A 74 7.13 -9.04 0.41
N VAL A 75 6.95 -9.78 1.51
CA VAL A 75 8.06 -10.46 2.20
C VAL A 75 8.75 -11.46 1.28
N THR A 76 7.99 -12.30 0.58
CA THR A 76 8.55 -13.31 -0.34
C THR A 76 9.32 -12.66 -1.49
N MET A 77 8.76 -11.64 -2.13
CA MET A 77 9.40 -10.89 -3.22
C MET A 77 10.73 -10.27 -2.78
N SER A 78 10.83 -9.83 -1.52
CA SER A 78 12.06 -9.23 -0.98
C SER A 78 13.26 -10.19 -0.93
N THR A 79 13.05 -11.49 -1.09
CA THR A 79 14.15 -12.46 -1.25
C THR A 79 14.92 -12.26 -2.55
N THR A 80 14.23 -11.82 -3.61
CA THR A 80 14.78 -11.61 -4.96
C THR A 80 15.06 -10.14 -5.24
N LEU A 81 14.18 -9.23 -4.80
CA LEU A 81 14.21 -7.82 -5.20
C LEU A 81 14.96 -6.89 -4.23
N GLY A 82 15.55 -7.43 -3.17
CA GLY A 82 16.23 -6.64 -2.13
C GLY A 82 15.24 -6.08 -1.10
N THR A 83 15.11 -4.76 -0.99
CA THR A 83 14.08 -4.13 -0.14
C THR A 83 12.82 -3.91 -0.97
N VAL A 84 11.66 -4.31 -0.44
CA VAL A 84 10.35 -4.10 -1.06
C VAL A 84 9.43 -3.45 -0.03
N VAL A 85 8.72 -2.41 -0.44
CA VAL A 85 7.68 -1.75 0.37
C VAL A 85 6.38 -1.75 -0.42
N GLY A 86 5.35 -2.40 0.13
CA GLY A 86 3.97 -2.30 -0.33
C GLY A 86 3.17 -1.45 0.66
N CYS A 87 2.42 -0.47 0.19
CA CYS A 87 1.67 0.44 1.07
C CYS A 87 0.51 1.10 0.34
N GLY A 88 -0.39 1.73 1.08
CA GLY A 88 -1.48 2.47 0.47
C GLY A 88 -2.47 2.95 1.50
N ALA A 89 -3.49 3.63 0.99
CA ALA A 89 -4.63 4.02 1.78
C ALA A 89 -5.90 4.03 0.94
N GLU A 90 -7.01 3.80 1.64
CA GLU A 90 -8.35 3.89 1.11
C GLU A 90 -9.15 4.86 2.00
N THR A 91 -9.37 6.06 1.49
CA THR A 91 -10.05 7.15 2.23
C THR A 91 -11.48 6.85 2.65
N THR A 92 -12.24 6.08 1.86
CA THR A 92 -13.65 5.77 2.15
C THR A 92 -13.81 4.97 3.45
N SER A 93 -13.00 3.93 3.62
CA SER A 93 -13.00 3.09 4.82
C SER A 93 -12.06 3.60 5.92
N GLY A 94 -11.22 4.59 5.61
CA GLY A 94 -10.13 5.02 6.48
C GLY A 94 -9.15 3.88 6.73
N SER A 95 -8.84 3.12 5.68
CA SER A 95 -7.90 2.00 5.74
C SER A 95 -6.52 2.42 5.29
N TYR A 96 -5.49 2.02 6.02
CA TYR A 96 -4.09 2.35 5.77
C TYR A 96 -3.24 1.11 6.00
N TRP A 97 -2.34 0.84 5.08
CA TRP A 97 -1.43 -0.29 5.19
C TRP A 97 -0.02 0.06 4.77
N LEU A 98 0.93 -0.65 5.37
CA LEU A 98 2.33 -0.62 5.01
C LEU A 98 2.92 -1.99 5.33
N THR A 99 3.68 -2.55 4.39
CA THR A 99 4.54 -3.70 4.60
C THR A 99 5.89 -3.39 3.99
N ALA A 100 6.94 -3.39 4.81
CA ALA A 100 8.32 -3.29 4.37
C ALA A 100 9.06 -4.58 4.70
N ALA A 101 9.81 -5.10 3.74
CA ALA A 101 10.58 -6.32 3.91
C ALA A 101 11.93 -6.24 3.19
N ARG A 102 12.90 -7.01 3.67
CA ARG A 102 14.22 -7.14 3.05
C ARG A 102 14.71 -8.57 3.19
N ALA A 103 15.20 -9.15 2.11
CA ALA A 103 15.81 -10.48 2.11
C ALA A 103 14.93 -11.57 2.76
N GLY A 104 13.61 -11.53 2.51
CA GLY A 104 12.66 -12.48 3.06
C GLY A 104 12.26 -12.23 4.52
N GLN A 105 12.68 -11.12 5.12
CA GLN A 105 12.35 -10.78 6.51
C GLN A 105 11.47 -9.54 6.57
N PRO A 106 10.33 -9.58 7.30
CA PRO A 106 9.53 -8.38 7.53
C PRO A 106 10.28 -7.41 8.44
N LEU A 107 10.30 -6.14 8.06
CA LEU A 107 10.90 -5.04 8.83
C LEU A 107 9.82 -4.28 9.60
N ARG A 108 8.72 -3.95 8.92
CA ARG A 108 7.58 -3.23 9.46
C ARG A 108 6.31 -3.68 8.75
N HIS A 109 5.25 -3.94 9.50
CA HIS A 109 3.91 -4.05 8.95
C HIS A 109 2.95 -3.22 9.78
N VAL A 110 2.06 -2.48 9.12
CA VAL A 110 1.00 -1.68 9.72
C VAL A 110 -0.27 -1.96 8.96
N PHE A 111 -1.36 -2.19 9.68
CA PHE A 111 -2.70 -2.29 9.10
C PHE A 111 -3.70 -1.63 10.04
N VAL A 112 -4.40 -0.63 9.53
CA VAL A 112 -5.44 0.12 10.24
C VAL A 112 -6.66 0.20 9.33
N SER A 113 -7.85 0.02 9.89
CA SER A 113 -9.11 0.34 9.22
C SER A 113 -10.04 0.99 10.22
N HIS A 114 -10.27 2.30 10.10
CA HIS A 114 -11.10 3.02 11.07
C HIS A 114 -12.58 2.59 10.98
N ALA A 115 -13.08 2.32 9.78
CA ALA A 115 -14.44 1.85 9.57
C ALA A 115 -14.65 0.40 10.04
N ALA A 116 -13.66 -0.47 9.89
CA ALA A 116 -13.83 -1.90 10.19
C ALA A 116 -13.34 -2.30 11.58
N MET A 117 -12.40 -1.57 12.18
CA MET A 117 -11.70 -2.00 13.39
C MET A 117 -11.69 -0.93 14.49
N THR A 118 -11.71 -1.39 15.74
CA THR A 118 -11.59 -0.54 16.93
C THR A 118 -10.13 -0.24 17.28
N ARG A 119 -9.19 -1.06 16.80
CA ARG A 119 -7.76 -0.94 17.07
C ARG A 119 -6.95 -1.42 15.88
N GLY A 120 -6.07 -0.57 15.34
CA GLY A 120 -5.08 -0.94 14.33
C GLY A 120 -4.04 -1.93 14.85
N MET A 121 -3.25 -2.49 13.96
CA MET A 121 -2.15 -3.39 14.29
C MET A 121 -0.85 -2.95 13.66
N ALA A 122 0.24 -3.33 14.32
CA ALA A 122 1.56 -3.18 13.76
C ALA A 122 2.50 -4.30 14.22
N ILE A 123 3.47 -4.65 13.37
CA ILE A 123 4.53 -5.64 13.62
C ILE A 123 5.86 -4.94 13.31
N GLY A 124 6.88 -5.19 14.15
CA GLY A 124 8.19 -4.56 14.03
C GLY A 124 8.27 -3.20 14.74
N GLU A 125 9.47 -2.65 14.82
CA GLU A 125 9.73 -1.37 15.49
C GLU A 125 9.14 -0.19 14.69
N PRO A 126 8.56 0.82 15.34
CA PRO A 126 8.09 2.03 14.67
C PRO A 126 9.20 2.73 13.89
N LEU A 127 8.88 3.26 12.71
CA LEU A 127 9.83 4.08 11.94
C LEU A 127 10.03 5.44 12.62
N PRO A 128 11.22 6.05 12.53
CA PRO A 128 11.48 7.37 13.11
C PRO A 128 10.51 8.46 12.65
N CYS A 129 10.00 8.35 11.41
CA CYS A 129 9.05 9.30 10.84
C CYS A 129 7.63 9.17 11.41
N GLU A 130 7.23 8.01 11.96
CA GLU A 130 5.83 7.75 12.37
C GLU A 130 5.34 8.69 13.47
N LYS A 131 6.24 9.29 14.25
CA LYS A 131 5.88 10.27 15.29
C LYS A 131 5.40 11.60 14.69
N ALA A 132 6.02 12.05 13.60
CA ALA A 132 5.70 13.31 12.94
C ALA A 132 4.72 13.12 11.77
N HIS A 133 4.78 11.95 11.13
CA HIS A 133 3.98 11.55 9.98
C HIS A 133 3.42 10.15 10.22
N PRO A 134 2.32 10.03 10.99
CA PRO A 134 1.67 8.74 11.23
C PRO A 134 1.25 8.09 9.90
N ILE A 135 1.35 6.76 9.80
CA ILE A 135 0.92 6.02 8.60
C ILE A 135 -0.56 6.28 8.29
N GLU A 136 -1.39 6.40 9.33
CA GLU A 136 -2.82 6.71 9.27
C GLU A 136 -3.12 8.20 9.01
N ASP A 137 -2.28 8.86 8.20
CA ASP A 137 -2.51 10.23 7.75
C ASP A 137 -3.33 10.23 6.44
N ILE A 138 -4.50 10.87 6.48
CA ILE A 138 -5.43 11.01 5.36
C ILE A 138 -4.80 11.63 4.11
N SER A 139 -3.77 12.46 4.28
CA SER A 139 -3.06 13.07 3.16
C SER A 139 -2.18 12.07 2.39
N GLY A 140 -1.90 10.90 2.97
CA GLY A 140 -0.92 9.94 2.47
C GLY A 140 0.53 10.31 2.82
N SER A 141 0.79 11.46 3.46
CA SER A 141 2.16 11.89 3.75
C SER A 141 2.93 10.92 4.63
N GLY A 142 2.25 10.26 5.58
CA GLY A 142 2.84 9.20 6.42
C GLY A 142 3.33 8.01 5.62
N VAL A 143 2.59 7.60 4.59
CA VAL A 143 2.95 6.50 3.70
C VAL A 143 4.21 6.85 2.89
N PHE A 144 4.27 8.05 2.31
CA PHE A 144 5.46 8.50 1.59
C PHE A 144 6.68 8.69 2.52
N ALA A 145 6.50 9.25 3.71
CA ALA A 145 7.56 9.39 4.70
C ALA A 145 8.12 8.03 5.14
N ALA A 146 7.26 7.02 5.30
CA ALA A 146 7.68 5.66 5.62
C ALA A 146 8.47 5.02 4.49
N MET A 147 8.03 5.15 3.23
CA MET A 147 8.80 4.72 2.07
C MET A 147 10.17 5.41 1.98
N ALA A 148 10.21 6.72 2.25
CA ALA A 148 11.45 7.50 2.30
C ALA A 148 12.42 7.01 3.39
N ALA A 149 11.90 6.56 4.55
CA ALA A 149 12.73 5.97 5.61
C ALA A 149 13.47 4.69 5.17
N PHE A 150 12.97 4.00 4.14
CA PHE A 150 13.64 2.87 3.50
C PHE A 150 14.46 3.26 2.25
N GLY A 151 14.52 4.55 1.90
CA GLY A 151 15.16 5.03 0.68
C GLY A 151 14.38 4.72 -0.59
N LEU A 152 13.07 4.51 -0.50
CA LEU A 152 12.19 4.05 -1.59
C LEU A 152 11.04 5.03 -1.85
N ASP A 153 11.29 6.34 -1.79
CA ASP A 153 10.28 7.36 -2.05
C ASP A 153 9.93 7.46 -3.56
N PRO A 154 8.67 7.14 -3.97
CA PRO A 154 8.25 7.23 -5.36
C PRO A 154 7.85 8.66 -5.78
N SER A 155 7.86 9.65 -4.88
CA SER A 155 7.31 10.98 -5.14
C SER A 155 7.93 11.68 -6.35
N VAL A 156 9.23 11.51 -6.58
CA VAL A 156 9.90 12.09 -7.75
C VAL A 156 9.35 11.48 -9.03
N TRP A 157 9.27 10.14 -9.09
CA TRP A 157 8.71 9.42 -10.23
C TRP A 157 7.23 9.76 -10.46
N LEU A 158 6.43 9.85 -9.39
CA LEU A 158 5.02 10.24 -9.47
C LEU A 158 4.80 11.64 -10.04
N ASN A 159 5.78 12.54 -9.95
CA ASN A 159 5.68 13.90 -10.49
C ASN A 159 6.29 14.05 -11.89
N SER A 160 7.17 13.14 -12.32
CA SER A 160 7.91 13.28 -13.57
C SER A 160 7.65 12.20 -14.61
N GLY A 161 7.42 10.95 -14.22
CA GLY A 161 7.54 9.80 -15.11
C GLY A 161 9.00 9.49 -15.51
N PRO A 162 9.23 8.69 -16.58
CA PRO A 162 8.22 8.06 -17.43
C PRO A 162 7.48 6.93 -16.71
N ALA A 163 6.30 6.57 -17.23
CA ALA A 163 5.56 5.42 -16.75
C ALA A 163 5.05 4.58 -17.93
N ARG A 164 4.87 3.28 -17.67
CA ARG A 164 4.23 2.35 -18.56
C ARG A 164 2.90 1.93 -17.97
N VAL A 165 1.85 1.99 -18.76
CA VAL A 165 0.55 1.43 -18.38
C VAL A 165 0.67 -0.09 -18.38
N VAL A 166 0.17 -0.72 -17.33
CA VAL A 166 0.22 -2.18 -17.16
C VAL A 166 -1.17 -2.66 -16.79
N LYS A 167 -1.67 -3.67 -17.51
CA LYS A 167 -2.90 -4.37 -17.17
C LYS A 167 -2.61 -5.60 -16.33
N TYR A 168 -3.42 -5.81 -15.31
CA TYR A 168 -3.35 -6.97 -14.43
C TYR A 168 -4.64 -7.76 -14.50
N ASP A 169 -4.51 -9.05 -14.78
CA ASP A 169 -5.67 -9.92 -15.01
C ASP A 169 -6.32 -10.45 -13.72
N HIS A 170 -5.64 -10.30 -12.58
CA HIS A 170 -6.05 -10.85 -11.28
C HIS A 170 -6.43 -12.35 -11.32
N SER A 171 -5.86 -13.12 -12.25
CA SER A 171 -6.25 -14.52 -12.48
C SER A 171 -5.89 -15.45 -11.32
N ARG A 172 -4.91 -15.08 -10.51
CA ARG A 172 -4.50 -15.81 -9.32
C ARG A 172 -4.28 -14.87 -8.13
N PRO A 173 -4.92 -15.12 -6.98
CA PRO A 173 -4.70 -14.33 -5.78
C PRO A 173 -3.32 -14.63 -5.16
N ALA A 174 -2.74 -13.63 -4.50
CA ALA A 174 -1.52 -13.82 -3.71
C ALA A 174 -1.72 -14.87 -2.61
N VAL A 175 -0.69 -15.69 -2.38
CA VAL A 175 -0.72 -16.70 -1.31
C VAL A 175 -0.64 -16.02 0.05
N LYS A 176 -1.60 -16.32 0.92
CA LYS A 176 -1.63 -15.84 2.30
C LYS A 176 -0.72 -16.67 3.19
N GLY A 177 0.08 -16.01 4.02
CA GLY A 177 1.05 -16.62 4.91
C GLY A 177 0.87 -16.24 6.37
N PRO A 178 1.95 -16.30 7.17
CA PRO A 178 1.91 -16.01 8.60
C PRO A 178 1.46 -14.59 8.94
N ILE A 179 1.84 -13.57 8.17
CA ILE A 179 1.43 -12.19 8.46
C ILE A 179 -0.08 -12.03 8.23
N ALA A 180 -0.60 -12.52 7.10
CA ALA A 180 -2.04 -12.51 6.84
C ALA A 180 -2.83 -13.29 7.92
N ALA A 181 -2.26 -14.36 8.47
CA ALA A 181 -2.88 -15.10 9.57
C ALA A 181 -2.94 -14.26 10.87
N ILE A 182 -1.87 -13.52 11.20
CA ILE A 182 -1.85 -12.58 12.33
C ILE A 182 -2.87 -11.45 12.10
N VAL A 183 -2.89 -10.86 10.91
CA VAL A 183 -3.83 -9.80 10.53
C VAL A 183 -5.27 -10.25 10.72
N ARG A 184 -5.61 -11.43 10.19
CA ARG A 184 -6.94 -12.01 10.35
C ARG A 184 -7.29 -12.23 11.83
N GLY A 185 -6.37 -12.77 12.62
CA GLY A 185 -6.60 -12.98 14.06
C GLY A 185 -6.84 -11.67 14.82
N HIS A 186 -6.09 -10.62 14.48
CA HIS A 186 -6.27 -9.30 15.06
C HIS A 186 -7.59 -8.66 14.59
N TYR A 187 -7.92 -8.78 13.30
CA TYR A 187 -9.19 -8.31 12.75
C TYR A 187 -10.37 -8.95 13.47
N GLU A 188 -10.43 -10.28 13.60
CA GLU A 188 -11.54 -10.95 14.28
C GLU A 188 -11.70 -10.51 15.74
N ARG A 189 -10.59 -10.19 16.42
CA ARG A 189 -10.59 -9.73 17.81
C ARG A 189 -11.05 -8.28 17.97
N TYR A 190 -10.76 -7.41 17.01
CA TYR A 190 -10.97 -5.97 17.13
C TYR A 190 -11.93 -5.39 16.08
N LYS A 191 -12.54 -6.23 15.23
CA LYS A 191 -13.58 -5.81 14.28
C LYS A 191 -14.70 -5.10 15.03
N ARG A 192 -15.19 -4.02 14.45
CA ARG A 192 -16.36 -3.32 14.99
C ARG A 192 -17.57 -4.25 14.90
N PRO A 193 -18.49 -4.20 15.88
CA PRO A 193 -19.76 -4.91 15.77
C PRO A 193 -20.49 -4.47 14.49
N GLY A 194 -21.12 -5.42 13.78
CA GLY A 194 -22.00 -5.08 12.67
C GLY A 194 -23.25 -4.34 13.16
N GLY A 195 -23.72 -3.35 12.39
CA GLY A 195 -24.87 -2.50 12.73
C GLY A 195 -24.52 -1.00 12.74
N GLU A 196 -25.53 -0.15 12.75
CA GLU A 196 -25.38 1.31 12.78
C GLU A 196 -24.91 1.79 14.16
N TRP A 197 -23.66 1.48 14.52
CA TRP A 197 -23.05 1.95 15.78
C TRP A 197 -22.98 3.50 15.85
N LEU A 198 -23.04 4.16 14.69
CA LEU A 198 -23.15 5.61 14.54
C LEU A 198 -24.43 6.17 15.18
N HIS A 199 -25.51 5.40 15.31
CA HIS A 199 -26.73 5.84 16.03
C HIS A 199 -26.53 5.98 17.53
N HIS A 200 -25.44 5.43 18.07
CA HIS A 200 -25.07 5.59 19.47
C HIS A 200 -24.07 6.75 19.68
N ILE A 201 -23.62 7.39 18.60
CA ILE A 201 -22.76 8.57 18.70
C ILE A 201 -23.66 9.81 18.79
N THR A 202 -23.81 10.34 20.00
CA THR A 202 -24.41 11.65 20.21
C THR A 202 -23.35 12.72 19.95
N ALA A 203 -23.59 13.60 18.97
CA ALA A 203 -22.75 14.78 18.79
C ALA A 203 -22.84 15.65 20.05
N VAL A 204 -21.72 15.81 20.75
CA VAL A 204 -21.63 16.73 21.88
C VAL A 204 -21.16 18.06 21.32
N VAL A 205 -22.05 19.06 21.31
CA VAL A 205 -21.67 20.44 21.01
C VAL A 205 -20.71 20.88 22.10
N ARG A 206 -19.46 21.20 21.72
CA ARG A 206 -18.57 21.93 22.63
C ARG A 206 -19.06 23.35 22.70
N ASP A 207 -19.70 23.72 23.81
CA ASP A 207 -19.90 25.13 24.13
C ASP A 207 -18.53 25.77 24.29
N GLU A 208 -18.17 26.64 23.34
CA GLU A 208 -17.07 27.59 23.54
C GLU A 208 -17.49 28.60 24.60
N SER A 209 -17.41 28.18 25.86
CA SER A 209 -17.58 29.06 27.01
C SER A 209 -16.25 29.24 27.74
N ARG A 210 -15.55 30.29 27.28
CA ARG A 210 -14.48 31.09 27.91
C ARG A 210 -13.03 30.65 27.73
#